data_AF-A0A3B8UAT3-F1
#
_entry.id   AF-A0A3B8UAT3-F1
#
_cell.length_a   1.000
_cell.length_b   1.000
_cell.length_c   1.000
_cell.angle_alpha   90.00
_cell.angle_beta   90.00
_cell.angle_gamma   90.00
#
_symmetry.space_group_name_H-M   'P 1'
#
loop_
_entity.id
_entity.type
_entity.pdbx_description
1 polymer ?
#
loop_
_entity_poly.entity_id
_entity_poly.type
_entity_poly.pdbx_seq_one_letter_code
_entity_poly.pdbx_strand_id
1 'polypeptide(L)'
;MNTDFIKGVVVPIITVIDKEERIDEEGMRRQVDFVINGGMHGILAFGSNGEFYQIEEDEMERGLKIMVDQAAGRVPVYFGIGA
;
A
#
# COMPACT_ATOMS: atom_id res chain seq x y z
N MET A 1 -6.25 -14.31 -20.19
CA MET A 1 -6.08 -13.41 -19.04
C MET A 1 -5.18 -12.27 -19.50
N ASN A 2 -5.57 -11.01 -19.33
CA ASN A 2 -4.71 -9.87 -19.66
C ASN A 2 -3.86 -9.54 -18.42
N THR A 3 -2.54 -9.53 -18.59
CA THR A 3 -1.57 -9.22 -17.53
C THR A 3 -0.67 -8.03 -17.89
N ASP A 4 -1.00 -7.29 -18.95
CA ASP A 4 -0.15 -6.21 -19.50
C ASP A 4 0.00 -5.02 -18.54
N PHE A 5 -0.86 -4.93 -17.52
CA PHE A 5 -0.82 -3.93 -16.46
C PHE A 5 0.21 -4.26 -15.35
N ILE A 6 0.69 -5.51 -15.28
CA ILE A 6 1.70 -5.94 -14.31
C ILE A 6 3.08 -5.71 -14.91
N LYS A 7 3.58 -4.47 -14.83
CA LYS A 7 4.89 -4.09 -15.40
C LYS A 7 5.53 -2.91 -14.67
N GLY A 8 6.83 -2.76 -14.86
CA GLY A 8 7.62 -1.68 -14.27
C GLY A 8 8.03 -1.97 -12.83
N VAL A 9 8.27 -0.90 -12.05
CA VAL A 9 8.68 -1.01 -10.65
C VAL A 9 7.44 -0.99 -9.76
N VAL A 10 7.13 -2.12 -9.14
CA VAL A 10 6.08 -2.24 -8.11
C VAL A 10 6.73 -2.13 -6.75
N VAL A 11 6.44 -1.05 -6.03
CA VAL A 11 7.10 -0.78 -4.74
C VAL A 11 6.43 -1.59 -3.62
N PRO A 12 7.18 -2.36 -2.82
CA PRO A 12 6.68 -2.85 -1.55
C PRO A 12 6.62 -1.68 -0.57
N ILE A 13 5.43 -1.10 -0.40
CA ILE A 13 5.24 0.12 0.37
C ILE A 13 5.33 -0.17 1.87
N ILE A 14 5.95 0.74 2.61
CA ILE A 14 5.93 0.69 4.08
C ILE A 14 4.53 1.02 4.60
N THR A 15 4.16 0.44 5.74
CA THR A 15 2.93 0.82 6.43
C THR A 15 3.24 1.90 7.46
N VAL A 16 2.64 3.07 7.31
CA VAL A 16 2.82 4.20 8.22
C VAL A 16 1.83 4.05 9.37
N ILE A 17 2.35 3.97 10.59
CA ILE A 17 1.58 3.81 11.82
C ILE A 17 1.75 5.00 12.76
N ASP A 18 0.76 5.22 13.61
CA ASP A 18 0.78 6.21 14.68
C ASP A 18 1.43 5.66 15.96
N LYS A 19 1.41 6.47 17.03
CA LYS A 19 2.03 6.10 18.32
C LYS A 19 1.24 5.04 19.07
N GLU A 20 0.00 4.81 18.65
CA GLU A 20 -0.92 3.84 19.20
C GLU A 20 -0.99 2.56 18.33
N GLU A 21 -0.01 2.38 17.43
CA GLU A 21 0.16 1.22 16.55
C GLU A 21 -0.99 1.03 15.56
N ARG A 22 -1.75 2.10 15.27
CA ARG A 22 -2.80 2.09 14.22
C ARG A 22 -2.28 2.72 12.95
N ILE A 23 -2.93 2.44 11.83
CA ILE A 23 -2.57 3.07 10.56
C ILE A 23 -2.80 4.58 10.64
N ASP A 24 -1.72 5.34 10.45
CA ASP A 24 -1.75 6.79 10.25
C ASP A 24 -2.26 7.07 8.84
N GLU A 25 -3.52 7.47 8.73
CA GLU A 25 -4.15 7.74 7.44
C GLU A 25 -3.45 8.87 6.68
N GLU A 26 -3.10 9.97 7.35
CA GLU A 26 -2.47 11.11 6.68
C GLU A 26 -1.06 10.74 6.21
N GLY A 27 -0.32 10.03 7.07
CA GLY A 27 0.98 9.45 6.75
C GLY A 27 0.92 8.49 5.56
N MET A 28 -0.05 7.58 5.55
CA MET A 28 -0.25 6.65 4.44
C MET A 28 -0.59 7.36 3.13
N ARG A 29 -1.46 8.37 3.16
CA ARG A 29 -1.82 9.14 1.95
C ARG A 29 -0.59 9.86 1.38
N ARG A 30 0.21 10.51 2.24
CA ARG A 30 1.48 11.13 1.83
C ARG A 30 2.46 10.11 1.25
N GLN A 31 2.54 8.93 1.85
CA GLN A 31 3.44 7.87 1.38
C GLN A 31 3.02 7.31 0.02
N VAL A 32 1.72 7.13 -0.23
CA VAL A 32 1.18 6.74 -1.53
C VAL A 32 1.51 7.79 -2.60
N ASP A 33 1.30 9.07 -2.29
CA ASP A 33 1.64 10.14 -3.23
C ASP A 33 3.15 10.22 -3.47
N PHE A 34 3.97 10.06 -2.44
CA PHE A 34 5.42 10.07 -2.57
C PHE A 34 5.90 9.00 -3.56
N VAL A 35 5.42 7.76 -3.44
CA VAL A 35 5.87 6.68 -4.33
C VAL A 35 5.32 6.84 -5.75
N ILE A 36 4.06 7.26 -5.91
CA ILE A 36 3.47 7.48 -7.24
C ILE A 36 4.17 8.65 -7.95
N ASN A 37 4.36 9.78 -7.26
CA ASN A 37 5.06 10.94 -7.80
C ASN A 37 6.55 10.65 -8.06
N GLY A 38 7.13 9.70 -7.33
CA GLY A 38 8.47 9.16 -7.56
C GLY A 38 8.60 8.26 -8.80
N GLY A 39 7.52 8.01 -9.54
CA GLY A 39 7.53 7.24 -10.79
C GLY A 39 7.37 5.73 -10.60
N MET A 40 6.86 5.27 -9.46
CA MET A 40 6.53 3.86 -9.28
C MET A 40 5.33 3.47 -10.14
N HIS A 41 5.33 2.24 -10.64
CA HIS A 41 4.33 1.73 -11.60
C HIS A 41 3.21 0.92 -10.92
N GLY A 42 3.36 0.66 -9.62
CA GLY A 42 2.40 -0.08 -8.81
C GLY A 42 2.80 -0.08 -7.35
N ILE A 43 1.85 -0.39 -6.48
CA ILE A 43 2.03 -0.51 -5.04
C ILE A 43 1.75 -1.95 -4.63
N LEU A 44 2.67 -2.58 -3.92
CA LEU A 44 2.45 -3.82 -3.20
C LEU A 44 2.27 -3.49 -1.72
N ALA A 45 1.03 -3.54 -1.24
CA ALA A 45 0.65 -3.35 0.15
C ALA A 45 0.80 -4.65 0.94
N PHE A 46 1.19 -4.53 2.21
CA PHE A 46 1.23 -5.63 3.18
C PHE A 46 2.07 -6.84 2.73
N GLY A 47 3.23 -6.57 2.12
CA GLY A 47 4.33 -7.53 2.06
C GLY A 47 5.17 -7.52 3.35
N SER A 48 6.28 -8.25 3.37
CA SER A 48 7.22 -8.24 4.51
C SER A 48 7.72 -6.82 4.87
N ASN A 49 7.96 -5.97 3.88
CA ASN A 49 8.39 -4.58 4.09
C ASN A 49 7.27 -3.66 4.59
N GLY A 50 6.01 -4.07 4.43
CA GLY A 50 4.85 -3.42 5.04
C GLY A 50 4.53 -4.00 6.42
N GLU A 51 5.35 -4.94 6.92
CA GLU A 51 5.24 -5.55 8.25
C GLU A 51 3.87 -6.15 8.54
N PHE A 52 3.26 -6.82 7.54
CA PHE A 52 1.90 -7.37 7.64
C PHE A 52 1.67 -8.22 8.91
N TYR A 53 2.69 -8.95 9.36
CA TYR A 53 2.63 -9.80 10.56
C TYR A 53 2.56 -9.02 11.88
N GLN A 54 2.58 -7.68 11.85
CA GLN A 54 2.41 -6.81 13.02
C GLN A 54 1.11 -5.99 12.98
N ILE A 55 0.29 -6.15 11.94
CA ILE A 55 -0.92 -5.34 11.74
C ILE A 55 -2.13 -6.25 11.79
N GLU A 56 -3.13 -5.86 12.59
CA GLU A 56 -4.41 -6.56 12.67
C GLU A 56 -5.14 -6.53 11.32
N GLU A 57 -5.89 -7.58 11.01
CA GLU A 57 -6.55 -7.75 9.71
C GLU A 57 -7.53 -6.61 9.37
N ASP A 58 -8.23 -6.07 10.38
CA ASP A 58 -9.17 -4.96 10.21
C ASP A 58 -8.46 -3.64 9.90
N GLU A 59 -7.31 -3.39 10.54
CA GLU A 59 -6.44 -2.27 10.19
C GLU A 59 -5.83 -2.47 8.80
N MET A 60 -5.42 -3.68 8.40
CA MET A 60 -4.97 -3.96 7.04
C MET A 60 -6.06 -3.63 5.99
N GLU A 61 -7.31 -4.01 6.26
CA GLU A 61 -8.45 -3.67 5.39
C GLU A 61 -8.65 -2.15 5.31
N ARG A 62 -8.61 -1.45 6.44
CA ARG A 62 -8.71 0.01 6.50
C ARG A 62 -7.57 0.68 5.73
N GLY A 63 -6.34 0.23 5.93
CA GLY A 63 -5.15 0.72 5.24
C GLY A 63 -5.23 0.51 3.74
N LEU A 64 -5.68 -0.66 3.29
CA LEU A 64 -5.90 -0.93 1.86
C LEU A 64 -6.91 0.06 1.27
N LYS A 65 -8.03 0.33 1.96
CA LYS A 65 -9.03 1.31 1.50
C LYS A 65 -8.42 2.70 1.33
N ILE A 66 -7.61 3.15 2.30
CA ILE A 66 -6.89 4.43 2.24
C ILE A 66 -5.94 4.47 1.04
N MET A 67 -5.16 3.40 0.83
CA MET A 67 -4.19 3.33 -0.27
C MET A 67 -4.88 3.33 -1.64
N VAL A 68 -5.97 2.57 -1.81
CA VAL A 68 -6.74 2.50 -3.06
C VAL A 68 -7.42 3.84 -3.35
N ASP A 69 -8.06 4.44 -2.34
CA ASP A 69 -8.68 5.76 -2.44
C ASP A 69 -7.65 6.82 -2.83
N GLN A 70 -6.52 6.89 -2.13
CA GLN A 70 -5.47 7.84 -2.46
C GLN A 70 -4.90 7.55 -3.85
N ALA A 71 -4.60 6.30 -4.20
CA ALA A 71 -4.03 5.96 -5.51
C ALA A 71 -4.94 6.41 -6.66
N ALA A 72 -6.27 6.40 -6.48
CA ALA A 72 -7.25 6.94 -7.42
C ALA A 72 -7.08 6.45 -8.87
N GLY A 73 -6.65 5.19 -9.03
CA GLY A 73 -6.42 4.57 -10.33
C GLY A 73 -5.15 5.01 -11.08
N ARG A 74 -4.29 5.85 -10.48
CA ARG A 74 -3.02 6.29 -11.08
C ARG A 74 -2.07 5.12 -11.33
N VAL A 75 -2.06 4.14 -10.43
CA VAL A 75 -1.30 2.89 -10.51
C VAL A 75 -2.10 1.73 -9.90
N PRO A 76 -1.87 0.47 -10.30
CA PRO A 76 -2.44 -0.69 -9.62
C PRO A 76 -1.92 -0.82 -8.18
N VAL A 77 -2.83 -1.20 -7.27
CA VAL A 77 -2.52 -1.57 -5.89
C VAL A 77 -2.76 -3.06 -5.71
N TYR A 78 -1.75 -3.78 -5.25
CA TYR A 78 -1.76 -5.20 -4.95
C TYR A 78 -1.76 -5.38 -3.43
N PHE A 79 -2.43 -6.42 -2.94
CA PHE A 79 -2.49 -6.76 -1.52
C PHE A 79 -1.82 -8.11 -1.27
N GLY A 80 -0.83 -8.15 -0.39
CA GLY A 80 -0.23 -9.39 0.09
C GLY A 80 -1.21 -10.13 0.99
N ILE A 81 -1.58 -11.36 0.61
CA ILE A 81 -2.50 -12.24 1.36
C ILE A 81 -1.79 -13.34 2.16
N GLY A 82 -0.46 -13.25 2.28
CA GLY A 82 0.33 -14.22 3.06
C GLY A 82 0.05 -14.04 4.55
N ALA A 83 0.15 -15.15 5.29
CA ALA A 83 0.00 -15.22 6.75
C ALA A 83 1.27 -15.84 7.35
#